data_AF-A0A3M0IAX8-F1
#
_entry.id   AF-A0A3M0IAX8-F1
#
_cell.length_a   1.000
_cell.length_b   1.000
_cell.length_c   1.000
_cell.angle_alpha   90.00
_cell.angle_beta   90.00
_cell.angle_gamma   90.00
#
_symmetry.space_group_name_H-M   'P 1'
#
loop_
_entity.id
_entity.type
_entity.pdbx_description
1 polymer ?
#
loop_
_entity_poly.entity_id
_entity_poly.type
_entity_poly.pdbx_seq_one_letter_code
_entity_poly.pdbx_strand_id
1 'polypeptide(L)'
;MADGVNTGLAGAGNASDVRPGEARRLTFALNGSRLDLYDGDRLVVSAVDPTLIPAAGFVGLHTTTSTGRAKFTDVSVTARADPRT
;
A
#
# COMPACT_ATOMS: atom_id res chain seq x y z
N MET A 1 1.82 -15.39 -3.59
CA MET A 1 3.03 -14.89 -2.92
C MET A 1 3.32 -13.53 -3.53
N ALA A 2 3.73 -12.52 -2.76
CA ALA A 2 4.16 -11.26 -3.35
C ALA A 2 5.50 -11.50 -4.05
N ASP A 3 5.64 -11.06 -5.31
CA ASP A 3 6.82 -11.42 -6.10
C ASP A 3 8.06 -10.62 -5.68
N GLY A 4 7.97 -9.71 -4.71
CA GLY A 4 9.10 -8.97 -4.14
C GLY A 4 9.86 -8.06 -5.11
N VAL A 5 9.49 -8.03 -6.40
CA VAL A 5 10.27 -7.37 -7.45
C VAL A 5 10.26 -5.84 -7.35
N ASN A 6 9.29 -5.23 -6.65
CA ASN A 6 9.36 -3.81 -6.32
C ASN A 6 10.09 -3.62 -4.99
N THR A 7 11.39 -3.92 -5.04
CA THR A 7 12.30 -3.90 -3.89
C THR A 7 12.48 -2.50 -3.29
N GLY A 8 11.95 -1.43 -3.90
CA GLY A 8 11.97 -0.06 -3.36
C GLY A 8 10.82 0.28 -2.41
N LEU A 9 9.70 -0.47 -2.45
CA LEU A 9 8.53 -0.27 -1.58
C LEU A 9 8.39 -1.37 -0.50
N ALA A 10 8.94 -2.55 -0.75
CA ALA A 10 8.67 -3.79 0.00
C ALA A 10 9.89 -4.38 0.73
N GLY A 11 11.10 -3.89 0.50
CA GLY A 11 12.33 -4.50 1.04
C GLY A 11 13.54 -3.57 1.00
N ALA A 12 14.66 -4.03 1.57
CA ALA A 12 15.94 -3.31 1.64
C ALA A 12 16.70 -3.28 0.29
N GLY A 13 15.99 -3.05 -0.82
CA GLY A 13 16.62 -2.71 -2.09
C GLY A 13 17.11 -1.27 -2.08
N ASN A 14 18.02 -0.93 -3.00
CA ASN A 14 18.41 0.47 -3.19
C ASN A 14 17.15 1.29 -3.51
N ALA A 15 16.94 2.40 -2.82
CA ALA A 15 15.85 3.36 -3.05
C ALA A 15 15.83 3.96 -4.48
N SER A 16 16.68 3.48 -5.38
CA SER A 16 16.98 4.01 -6.72
C SER A 16 15.85 3.86 -7.74
N ASP A 17 14.81 3.05 -7.45
CA ASP A 17 13.68 2.83 -8.38
C ASP A 17 12.47 3.73 -8.08
N VAL A 18 12.45 4.40 -6.92
CA VAL A 18 11.46 5.45 -6.61
C VAL A 18 12.14 6.80 -6.81
N ARG A 19 11.87 7.44 -7.94
CA ARG A 19 12.54 8.69 -8.32
C ARG A 19 11.78 9.90 -7.77
N PRO A 20 12.47 10.92 -7.22
CA PRO A 20 11.83 12.18 -6.85
C PRO A 20 11.05 12.79 -8.03
N GLY A 21 9.82 13.24 -7.77
CA GLY A 21 8.96 13.85 -8.78
C GLY A 21 8.14 12.87 -9.63
N GLU A 22 8.37 11.56 -9.51
CA GLU A 22 7.55 10.55 -10.16
C GLU A 22 6.29 10.25 -9.33
N ALA A 23 5.11 10.36 -9.96
CA ALA A 23 3.86 9.96 -9.33
C ALA A 23 3.69 8.44 -9.41
N ARG A 24 3.31 7.81 -8.30
CA ARG A 24 3.05 6.36 -8.22
C ARG A 24 1.61 6.11 -7.79
N ARG A 25 0.99 5.10 -8.38
CA ARG A 25 -0.37 4.68 -8.02
C ARG A 25 -0.30 3.53 -7.03
N LEU A 26 -0.36 3.85 -5.75
CA LEU A 26 -0.36 2.84 -4.70
C LEU A 26 -1.80 2.44 -4.34
N THR A 27 -2.03 1.14 -4.20
CA THR A 27 -3.33 0.61 -3.72
C THR A 27 -3.10 -0.33 -2.56
N PHE A 28 -3.75 -0.05 -1.43
CA PHE A 28 -3.86 -0.98 -0.31
C PHE A 28 -5.18 -1.72 -0.41
N ALA A 29 -5.14 -3.04 -0.44
CA ALA A 29 -6.32 -3.89 -0.43
C ALA A 29 -6.37 -4.70 0.86
N LEU A 30 -7.34 -4.39 1.71
CA LEU A 30 -7.61 -5.13 2.94
C LEU A 30 -8.77 -6.10 2.71
N ASN A 31 -8.54 -7.38 2.95
CA ASN A 31 -9.56 -8.43 2.87
C ASN A 31 -9.46 -9.35 4.09
N GLY A 32 -10.36 -9.13 5.06
CA GLY A 32 -10.29 -9.80 6.36
C GLY A 32 -8.95 -9.53 7.03
N SER A 33 -8.20 -10.60 7.31
CA SER A 33 -6.87 -10.56 7.93
C SER A 33 -5.71 -10.31 6.95
N ARG A 34 -5.97 -10.23 5.64
CA ARG A 34 -4.94 -10.02 4.62
C ARG A 34 -4.88 -8.55 4.19
N LEU A 35 -3.67 -8.00 4.20
CA LEU A 35 -3.34 -6.70 3.61
C LEU A 35 -2.37 -6.89 2.44
N ASP A 36 -2.79 -6.43 1.25
CA ASP A 36 -1.96 -6.41 0.05
C ASP A 36 -1.63 -4.96 -0.33
N LEU A 37 -0.40 -4.71 -0.79
CA LEU A 37 0.04 -3.46 -1.38
C LEU A 37 0.35 -3.69 -2.86
N TYR A 38 -0.21 -2.82 -3.71
CA TYR A 38 0.06 -2.78 -5.15
C TYR A 38 0.73 -1.47 -5.53
N ASP A 39 1.60 -1.53 -6.54
CA ASP A 39 2.12 -0.37 -7.28
C ASP A 39 1.70 -0.50 -8.75
N GLY A 40 0.79 0.37 -9.17
CA GLY A 40 -0.05 0.13 -10.35
C GLY A 40 -0.90 -1.13 -10.13
N ASP A 41 -0.80 -2.08 -11.06
CA ASP A 41 -1.49 -3.38 -10.99
C ASP A 41 -0.61 -4.50 -10.41
N ARG A 42 0.63 -4.18 -10.02
CA ARG A 42 1.60 -5.16 -9.53
C ARG A 42 1.50 -5.35 -8.03
N LEU A 43 1.28 -6.57 -7.56
CA LEU A 43 1.40 -6.92 -6.13
C LEU A 43 2.87 -6.83 -5.68
N VAL A 44 3.13 -6.00 -4.66
CA VAL A 44 4.49 -5.77 -4.14
C VAL A 44 4.69 -6.32 -2.73
N VAL A 45 3.66 -6.23 -1.88
CA VAL A 45 3.67 -6.79 -0.52
C VAL A 45 2.35 -7.50 -0.27
N SER A 46 2.39 -8.62 0.45
CA SER A 46 1.22 -9.29 0.99
C SER A 46 1.53 -9.74 2.42
N ALA A 47 0.68 -9.33 3.37
CA ALA A 47 0.80 -9.66 4.78
C ALA A 47 -0.52 -10.24 5.28
N VAL A 48 -0.45 -11.18 6.22
CA VAL A 48 -1.62 -11.77 6.88
C VAL A 48 -1.43 -11.65 8.38
N ASP A 49 -2.34 -10.97 9.05
CA ASP A 49 -2.42 -10.94 10.51
C ASP A 49 -3.67 -11.71 10.97
N PRO A 50 -3.53 -12.99 11.36
CA PRO A 50 -4.68 -13.81 11.75
C PRO A 50 -5.31 -13.38 13.07
N THR A 51 -4.65 -12.49 13.84
CA THR A 51 -5.10 -12.05 15.16
C THR A 51 -5.83 -10.71 15.12
N LEU A 52 -5.60 -9.92 14.08
CA LEU A 52 -6.19 -8.59 13.90
C LEU A 52 -7.29 -8.63 12.85
N ILE A 53 -8.55 -8.65 13.31
CA ILE A 53 -9.75 -8.50 12.46
C ILE A 53 -10.53 -7.27 12.93
N PRO A 54 -10.02 -6.05 12.69
CA PRO A 54 -10.71 -4.85 13.13
C PRO A 54 -11.90 -4.61 12.18
N ALA A 55 -13.09 -4.47 12.74
CA ALA A 55 -14.31 -4.21 11.96
C ALA A 55 -14.25 -2.85 11.22
N ALA A 56 -13.50 -1.89 11.76
CA ALA A 56 -13.20 -0.60 11.14
C ALA A 56 -11.93 0.01 11.77
N GLY A 57 -11.28 0.92 11.04
CA GLY A 57 -10.11 1.66 11.52
C GLY A 57 -9.88 2.94 10.69
N PHE A 58 -8.98 3.81 11.16
CA PHE A 58 -8.60 5.02 10.45
C PHE A 58 -7.44 4.75 9.49
N VAL A 59 -7.45 5.43 8.34
CA VAL A 59 -6.35 5.45 7.37
C VAL A 59 -5.67 6.82 7.43
N GLY A 60 -4.36 6.83 7.67
CA GLY A 60 -3.56 8.05 7.76
C GLY A 60 -2.52 8.15 6.63
N LEU A 61 -2.22 9.37 6.22
CA LEU A 61 -1.09 9.69 5.35
C LEU A 61 0.00 10.36 6.19
N HIS A 62 1.23 9.89 6.04
CA HIS A 62 2.34 10.35 6.88
C HIS A 62 3.63 10.49 6.06
N THR A 63 4.39 11.54 6.36
CA THR A 63 5.74 11.79 5.83
C THR A 63 6.70 11.96 7.00
N THR A 64 7.77 11.18 7.03
CA THR A 64 8.73 11.16 8.16
C THR A 64 9.81 12.23 8.06
N THR A 65 10.05 12.81 6.88
CA THR A 65 11.10 13.80 6.66
C THR A 65 10.53 15.21 6.63
N SER A 66 11.08 16.10 7.46
CA SER A 66 10.63 17.49 7.57
C SER A 66 10.94 18.35 6.35
N THR A 67 11.91 17.93 5.53
CA THR A 67 12.34 18.64 4.31
C THR A 67 11.80 18.03 3.03
N GLY A 68 11.34 16.78 3.08
CA GLY A 68 10.71 16.10 1.95
C GLY A 68 9.24 16.49 1.83
N ARG A 69 8.85 17.04 0.69
CA ARG A 69 7.43 17.26 0.38
C ARG A 69 6.91 16.03 -0.38
N ALA A 70 5.89 15.38 0.15
CA ALA A 70 5.10 14.40 -0.60
C ALA A 70 3.75 15.02 -0.98
N LYS A 71 3.24 14.65 -2.15
CA LYS A 71 1.91 15.02 -2.61
C LYS A 71 1.11 13.74 -2.80
N PHE A 72 -0.06 13.68 -2.17
CA PHE A 72 -1.04 12.60 -2.36
C PHE A 72 -2.21 13.19 -3.13
N THR A 73 -2.48 12.68 -4.33
CA THR A 73 -3.65 13.06 -5.13
C THR A 73 -4.49 11.83 -5.43
N ASP A 74 -5.73 12.04 -5.85
CA ASP A 74 -6.63 10.97 -6.30
C ASP A 74 -6.85 9.88 -5.24
N VAL A 75 -6.81 10.30 -3.96
CA VAL A 75 -7.00 9.42 -2.81
C VAL A 75 -8.48 9.05 -2.73
N SER A 76 -8.76 7.75 -2.76
CA SER A 76 -10.10 7.21 -2.61
C SER A 76 -10.05 5.93 -1.76
N VAL A 77 -11.14 5.68 -1.03
CA VAL A 77 -11.34 4.45 -0.28
C VAL A 77 -12.66 3.87 -0.75
N THR A 78 -12.61 2.65 -1.26
CA THR A 78 -13.79 1.93 -1.75
C THR A 78 -13.95 0.63 -0.98
N ALA A 79 -15.14 0.39 -0.44
CA ALA A 79 -15.48 -0.94 0.03
C ALA A 79 -15.59 -1.88 -1.17
N ARG A 80 -14.82 -2.97 -1.18
CA ARG A 80 -15.07 -4.04 -2.14
C ARG A 80 -16.26 -4.82 -1.61
N ALA A 81 -17.40 -4.72 -2.29
CA ALA A 81 -18.57 -5.52 -1.93
C ALA A 81 -18.17 -7.00 -1.91
N ASP A 82 -18.52 -7.71 -0.83
CA ASP A 82 -18.40 -9.16 -0.82
C ASP A 82 -19.40 -9.69 -1.87
N PRO A 83 -18.96 -10.41 -2.92
CA PRO A 83 -19.88 -10.97 -3.90
C PRO A 83 -20.84 -12.03 -3.33
N ARG A 84 -20.78 -12.32 -2.02
CA ARG A 84 -21.66 -13.26 -1.31
C ARG A 84 -22.77 -12.61 -0.47
N THR A 85 -22.90 -11.28 -0.49
CA THR A 85 -24.02 -10.54 0.12
C THR A 85 -24.94 -9.96 -0.93
#